data_AF-A0A4V6N2W6-F1
#
_entry.id   AF-A0A4V6N2W6-F1
#
_cell.length_a   1.000
_cell.length_b   1.000
_cell.length_c   1.000
_cell.angle_alpha   90.00
_cell.angle_beta   90.00
_cell.angle_gamma   90.00
#
_symmetry.space_group_name_H-M   'P 1'
#
loop_
_entity.id
_entity.type
_entity.pdbx_description
1 polymer ?
#
loop_
_entity_poly.entity_id
_entity_poly.type
_entity_poly.pdbx_seq_one_letter_code
_entity_poly.pdbx_strand_id
1 'polypeptide(L)'
;MARARNIKPQFFTNDELSELPPLARLLFVGLWTIADFKGCFEYKPKRLKVQLLPYDDCDIEQLVSALDKSRFISIYSVQGQTFGKVLNFNKHQNPHKNEKEKGSDIPDIYQNDAENVMFSDNLEDIEINHDQNGSDPADSLNLIPDSCSPITDTPVSVSPKFVFKSELKKLGVSEEQASEFMQVRKAKKAVNTKNAFEMLIAESQKANLSLDQAIDYCLKRQNPWGAFKAAWYVNEQIENQNPNQHTFQTAAQKTAAEHDRWRQAEQQAFGNSEIDITPKKFLLIEEVGHA
;
A
#
# COMPACT_ATOMS: atom_id res chain seq x y z
N MET A 1 -20.18 -3.82 -3.68
CA MET A 1 -19.33 -4.80 -4.39
C MET A 1 -18.07 -4.97 -3.56
N ALA A 2 -17.67 -6.21 -3.26
CA ALA A 2 -16.47 -6.45 -2.45
C ALA A 2 -15.22 -5.97 -3.20
N ARG A 3 -14.31 -5.32 -2.49
CA ARG A 3 -13.09 -4.70 -3.00
C ARG A 3 -11.89 -5.39 -2.37
N ALA A 4 -10.86 -5.66 -3.17
CA ALA A 4 -9.58 -6.08 -2.63
C ALA A 4 -8.96 -4.95 -1.80
N ARG A 5 -8.45 -5.28 -0.61
CA ARG A 5 -7.80 -4.36 0.33
C ARG A 5 -6.54 -5.02 0.87
N ASN A 6 -5.53 -4.22 1.22
CA ASN A 6 -4.28 -4.73 1.77
C ASN A 6 -4.38 -4.87 3.29
N ILE A 7 -3.83 -5.95 3.82
CA ILE A 7 -3.63 -6.13 5.27
C ILE A 7 -2.19 -5.74 5.59
N LYS A 8 -2.01 -4.73 6.43
CA LYS A 8 -0.69 -4.27 6.88
C LYS A 8 -0.17 -5.19 8.00
N PRO A 9 1.16 -5.42 8.13
CA PRO A 9 1.71 -6.24 9.22
C PRO A 9 1.30 -5.77 10.62
N GLN A 10 1.17 -4.46 10.83
CA GLN A 10 0.73 -3.85 12.09
C GLN A 10 -0.66 -4.34 12.57
N PHE A 11 -1.46 -4.93 11.68
CA PHE A 11 -2.72 -5.58 12.06
C PHE A 11 -2.49 -6.71 13.08
N PHE A 12 -1.42 -7.48 12.91
CA PHE A 12 -1.14 -8.66 13.75
C PHE A 12 -0.45 -8.30 15.07
N THR A 13 0.14 -7.11 15.16
CA THR A 13 0.86 -6.61 16.34
C THR A 13 0.07 -5.57 17.12
N ASN A 14 -1.23 -5.39 16.82
CA ASN A 14 -2.08 -4.46 17.55
C ASN A 14 -2.63 -5.16 18.80
N ASP A 15 -2.23 -4.67 19.97
CA ASP A 15 -2.56 -5.26 21.27
C ASP A 15 -4.07 -5.27 21.53
N GLU A 16 -4.75 -4.13 21.37
CA GLU A 16 -6.21 -4.03 21.59
C GLU A 16 -7.00 -4.96 20.66
N LEU A 17 -6.58 -5.08 19.40
CA LEU A 17 -7.22 -5.97 18.43
C LEU A 17 -6.94 -7.43 18.75
N SER A 18 -5.76 -7.74 19.32
CA SER A 18 -5.33 -9.10 19.66
C SER A 18 -6.15 -9.72 20.79
N GLU A 19 -6.73 -8.89 21.68
CA GLU A 19 -7.64 -9.32 22.75
C GLU A 19 -8.99 -9.83 22.21
N LEU A 20 -9.35 -9.46 20.98
CA LEU A 20 -10.60 -9.90 20.37
C LEU A 20 -10.53 -11.34 19.82
N PRO A 21 -11.66 -12.06 19.81
CA PRO A 21 -11.76 -13.38 19.21
C PRO A 21 -11.22 -13.40 17.76
N PRO A 22 -10.56 -14.48 17.30
CA PRO A 22 -10.04 -14.56 15.94
C PRO A 22 -11.08 -14.26 14.86
N LEU A 23 -12.33 -14.70 15.06
CA LEU A 23 -13.44 -14.41 14.14
C LEU A 23 -13.82 -12.92 14.13
N ALA A 24 -13.70 -12.18 15.23
CA ALA A 24 -13.92 -10.74 15.24
C ALA A 24 -12.84 -10.02 14.44
N ARG A 25 -11.58 -10.46 14.56
CA ARG A 25 -10.46 -9.94 13.75
C ARG A 25 -10.65 -10.23 12.26
N LEU A 26 -11.09 -11.44 11.91
CA LEU A 26 -11.40 -11.81 10.53
C LEU A 26 -12.59 -10.99 9.99
N LEU A 27 -13.64 -10.82 10.80
CA LEU A 27 -14.77 -9.96 10.46
C LEU A 27 -14.32 -8.53 10.19
N PHE A 28 -13.45 -7.97 11.03
CA PHE A 28 -12.93 -6.61 10.87
C PHE A 28 -12.20 -6.41 9.54
N VAL A 29 -11.33 -7.36 9.14
CA VAL A 29 -10.70 -7.35 7.82
C VAL A 29 -11.73 -7.47 6.71
N GLY A 30 -12.73 -8.35 6.89
CA GLY A 30 -13.84 -8.51 5.96
C GLY A 30 -14.62 -7.21 5.74
N LEU A 31 -14.88 -6.45 6.80
CA LEU A 31 -15.57 -5.15 6.73
C LEU A 31 -14.84 -4.16 5.80
N TRP A 32 -13.50 -4.17 5.75
CA TRP A 32 -12.75 -3.29 4.86
C TRP A 32 -13.06 -3.52 3.38
N THR A 33 -13.42 -4.75 3.02
CA THR A 33 -13.71 -5.14 1.63
C THR A 33 -15.09 -4.67 1.17
N ILE A 34 -16.04 -4.53 2.08
CA ILE A 34 -17.42 -4.11 1.77
C ILE A 34 -17.66 -2.62 2.04
N ALA A 35 -16.85 -2.01 2.90
CA ALA A 35 -16.89 -0.58 3.19
C ALA A 35 -16.55 0.25 1.96
N ASP A 36 -17.18 1.42 1.85
CA ASP A 36 -16.89 2.46 0.88
C ASP A 36 -15.51 3.13 1.11
N PHE A 37 -15.20 4.15 0.31
CA PHE A 37 -13.92 4.86 0.41
C PHE A 37 -13.81 5.69 1.71
N LYS A 38 -14.91 5.98 2.38
CA LYS A 38 -14.95 6.68 3.68
C LYS A 38 -14.86 5.70 4.86
N GLY A 39 -14.97 4.39 4.61
CA GLY A 39 -15.05 3.36 5.63
C GLY A 39 -16.48 3.06 6.10
N CYS A 40 -17.49 3.61 5.45
CA CYS A 40 -18.90 3.39 5.77
C CYS A 40 -19.45 2.13 5.08
N PHE A 41 -20.33 1.41 5.77
CA PHE A 41 -21.00 0.22 5.29
C PHE A 41 -22.43 0.12 5.84
N GLU A 42 -23.29 -0.61 5.15
CA GLU A 42 -24.65 -0.88 5.62
C GLU A 42 -24.65 -1.95 6.71
N TYR A 43 -25.26 -1.67 7.86
CA TYR A 43 -25.32 -2.62 8.97
C TYR A 43 -26.56 -3.49 8.87
N LYS A 44 -26.38 -4.68 8.28
CA LYS A 44 -27.40 -5.75 8.21
C LYS A 44 -26.77 -7.08 8.67
N PRO A 45 -26.92 -7.51 9.93
CA PRO A 45 -26.21 -8.66 10.51
C PRO A 45 -26.30 -9.93 9.69
N LYS A 46 -27.51 -10.31 9.25
CA LYS A 46 -27.73 -11.50 8.40
C LYS A 46 -26.99 -11.42 7.07
N ARG A 47 -26.91 -10.23 6.47
CA ARG A 47 -26.20 -10.02 5.19
C ARG A 47 -24.68 -10.03 5.40
N LEU A 48 -24.20 -9.41 6.48
CA LEU A 48 -22.78 -9.47 6.86
C LEU A 48 -22.32 -10.90 7.10
N LYS A 49 -23.15 -11.73 7.76
CA LYS A 49 -22.88 -13.16 7.97
C LYS A 49 -22.61 -13.88 6.66
N VAL A 50 -23.57 -13.80 5.74
CA VAL A 50 -23.49 -14.47 4.42
C VAL A 50 -22.32 -13.94 3.58
N GLN A 51 -21.97 -12.66 3.70
CA GLN A 51 -20.90 -12.06 2.90
C GLN A 51 -19.50 -12.30 3.45
N LEU A 52 -19.33 -12.31 4.77
CA LEU A 52 -18.02 -12.26 5.41
C LEU A 52 -17.66 -13.55 6.14
N LEU A 53 -18.62 -14.23 6.76
CA LEU A 53 -18.39 -15.45 7.54
C LEU A 53 -19.48 -16.52 7.24
N PRO A 54 -19.72 -16.89 5.96
CA PRO A 54 -20.86 -17.73 5.58
C PRO A 54 -20.84 -19.15 6.15
N TYR A 55 -19.66 -19.70 6.43
CA TYR A 55 -19.48 -21.09 6.84
C TYR A 55 -19.15 -21.28 8.32
N ASP A 56 -18.82 -20.20 9.02
CA ASP A 56 -18.53 -20.26 10.44
C ASP A 56 -19.83 -20.35 11.24
N ASP A 57 -19.80 -20.95 12.43
CA ASP A 57 -20.90 -20.85 13.39
C ASP A 57 -20.58 -19.71 14.37
N CYS A 58 -21.14 -18.53 14.13
CA CYS A 58 -20.87 -17.36 14.97
C CYS A 58 -22.00 -16.33 14.92
N ASP A 59 -22.13 -15.59 16.02
CA ASP A 59 -23.07 -14.48 16.15
C ASP A 59 -22.43 -13.17 15.68
N ILE A 60 -22.89 -12.64 14.55
CA ILE A 60 -22.37 -11.38 13.99
C ILE A 60 -22.64 -10.20 14.91
N GLU A 61 -23.77 -10.16 15.61
CA GLU A 61 -24.12 -9.04 16.46
C GLU A 61 -23.16 -8.96 17.66
N GLN A 62 -22.78 -10.11 18.22
CA GLN A 62 -21.76 -10.19 19.27
C GLN A 62 -20.38 -9.75 18.76
N LEU A 63 -19.95 -10.23 17.58
CA LEU A 63 -18.64 -9.88 17.01
C LEU A 63 -18.57 -8.38 16.67
N VAL A 64 -19.63 -7.81 16.10
CA VAL A 64 -19.72 -6.38 15.80
C VAL A 64 -19.77 -5.57 17.10
N SER A 65 -20.53 -6.00 18.10
CA SER A 65 -20.56 -5.32 19.40
C SER A 65 -19.18 -5.33 20.08
N ALA A 66 -18.42 -6.42 19.95
CA ALA A 66 -17.05 -6.47 20.46
C ALA A 66 -16.15 -5.45 19.75
N LEU A 67 -16.21 -5.39 18.41
CA LEU A 67 -15.44 -4.43 17.61
C LEU A 67 -15.80 -2.97 17.91
N ASP A 68 -17.10 -2.70 18.11
CA ASP A 68 -17.64 -1.38 18.46
C ASP A 68 -17.16 -0.92 19.85
N LYS A 69 -17.22 -1.81 20.85
CA LYS A 69 -16.72 -1.54 22.22
C LYS A 69 -15.21 -1.28 22.24
N SER A 70 -14.45 -1.98 21.41
CA SER A 70 -13.01 -1.75 21.23
C SER A 70 -12.67 -0.53 20.35
N ARG A 71 -13.66 0.26 19.91
CA ARG A 71 -13.48 1.47 19.09
C ARG A 71 -12.77 1.23 17.74
N PHE A 72 -12.86 0.03 17.17
CA PHE A 72 -12.39 -0.24 15.80
C PHE A 72 -13.45 0.12 14.75
N ILE A 73 -14.72 0.00 15.13
CA ILE A 73 -15.86 0.42 14.31
C ILE A 73 -16.81 1.26 15.16
N SER A 74 -17.74 1.95 14.50
CA SER A 74 -18.87 2.62 15.14
C SER A 74 -20.16 2.28 14.41
N ILE A 75 -21.17 1.79 15.13
CA ILE A 75 -22.52 1.58 14.60
C ILE A 75 -23.38 2.82 14.88
N TYR A 76 -24.08 3.32 13.87
CA TYR A 76 -24.92 4.52 13.96
C TYR A 76 -26.17 4.37 13.08
N SER A 77 -27.15 5.25 13.29
CA SER A 77 -28.41 5.24 12.55
C SER A 77 -28.66 6.59 11.89
N VAL A 78 -29.05 6.57 10.62
CA VAL A 78 -29.44 7.78 9.86
C VAL A 78 -30.77 7.48 9.18
N GLN A 79 -31.76 8.37 9.33
CA GLN A 79 -33.10 8.22 8.74
C GLN A 79 -33.76 6.85 9.02
N GLY A 80 -33.55 6.31 10.23
CA GLY A 80 -34.12 5.02 10.65
C GLY A 80 -33.43 3.77 10.09
N GLN A 81 -32.34 3.91 9.33
CA GLN A 81 -31.52 2.80 8.87
C GLN A 81 -30.18 2.75 9.60
N THR A 82 -29.71 1.55 9.95
CA THR A 82 -28.45 1.33 10.65
C THR A 82 -27.29 1.15 9.70
N PHE A 83 -26.21 1.85 10.00
CA PHE A 83 -24.95 1.84 9.27
C PHE A 83 -23.79 1.58 10.24
N GLY A 84 -22.65 1.21 9.68
CA GLY A 84 -21.40 1.10 10.41
C GLY A 84 -20.30 1.89 9.73
N LYS A 85 -19.33 2.37 10.51
CA LYS A 85 -18.13 3.03 10.01
C LYS A 85 -16.91 2.38 10.63
N VAL A 86 -15.95 2.02 9.79
CA VAL A 86 -14.62 1.61 10.23
C VAL A 86 -13.85 2.86 10.66
N LEU A 87 -13.46 2.91 11.93
CA LEU A 87 -12.72 4.06 12.47
C LEU A 87 -11.29 4.04 11.93
N ASN A 88 -10.73 5.25 11.72
CA ASN A 88 -9.40 5.43 11.13
C ASN A 88 -9.20 4.74 9.75
N PHE A 89 -10.28 4.41 9.02
CA PHE A 89 -10.20 3.67 7.76
C PHE A 89 -9.22 4.30 6.75
N ASN A 90 -9.31 5.61 6.51
CA ASN A 90 -8.42 6.32 5.59
C ASN A 90 -6.97 6.45 6.06
N LYS A 91 -6.68 6.22 7.36
CA LYS A 91 -5.29 6.13 7.86
C LYS A 91 -4.67 4.78 7.53
N HIS A 92 -5.48 3.71 7.48
CA HIS A 92 -5.00 2.34 7.31
C HIS A 92 -5.21 1.78 5.90
N GLN A 93 -6.16 2.32 5.14
CA GLN A 93 -6.50 1.91 3.79
C GLN A 93 -6.37 3.08 2.81
N ASN A 94 -5.90 2.78 1.59
CA ASN A 94 -5.81 3.73 0.49
C ASN A 94 -6.80 3.34 -0.62
N PRO A 95 -8.09 3.72 -0.52
CA PRO A 95 -9.07 3.46 -1.57
C PRO A 95 -8.64 4.00 -2.94
N HIS A 96 -8.94 3.24 -3.99
CA HIS A 96 -8.57 3.60 -5.36
C HIS A 96 -9.28 4.89 -5.81
N LYS A 97 -8.62 5.71 -6.63
CA LYS A 97 -9.16 7.02 -7.10
C LYS A 97 -10.57 6.91 -7.72
N ASN A 98 -10.83 5.90 -8.54
CA ASN A 98 -12.14 5.69 -9.18
C ASN A 98 -13.26 5.43 -8.14
N GLU A 99 -12.92 4.88 -6.98
CA GLU A 99 -13.87 4.66 -5.89
C GLU A 99 -14.28 5.98 -5.24
N LYS A 100 -13.31 6.88 -5.04
CA LYS A 100 -13.55 8.23 -4.51
C LYS A 100 -14.38 9.07 -5.49
N GLU A 101 -14.03 9.01 -6.78
CA GLU A 101 -14.74 9.73 -7.84
C GLU A 101 -16.20 9.27 -8.01
N LYS A 102 -16.48 7.98 -7.80
CA LYS A 102 -17.85 7.45 -7.84
C LYS A 102 -18.73 8.00 -6.69
N GLY A 103 -18.12 8.49 -5.62
CA GLY A 103 -18.83 8.96 -4.45
C GLY A 103 -19.36 7.82 -3.58
N SER A 104 -20.13 8.19 -2.55
CA SER A 104 -20.78 7.25 -1.64
C SER A 104 -22.23 7.65 -1.46
N ASP A 105 -23.10 6.65 -1.56
CA ASP A 105 -24.53 6.76 -1.26
C ASP A 105 -24.84 6.49 0.22
N ILE A 106 -23.81 6.12 1.01
CA ILE A 106 -23.96 5.81 2.43
C ILE A 106 -23.77 7.10 3.25
N PRO A 107 -24.73 7.47 4.10
CA PRO A 107 -24.59 8.63 4.97
C PRO A 107 -23.37 8.51 5.86
N ASP A 108 -22.71 9.62 6.17
CA ASP A 108 -21.61 9.62 7.16
C ASP A 108 -22.17 9.90 8.56
N ILE A 109 -21.43 9.51 9.60
CA ILE A 109 -21.82 9.62 11.02
C ILE A 109 -22.14 11.05 11.47
N TYR A 110 -21.64 12.07 10.74
CA TYR A 110 -21.88 13.49 11.02
C TYR A 110 -23.08 14.08 10.29
N GLN A 111 -23.74 13.32 9.43
CA GLN A 111 -25.00 13.72 8.79
C GLN A 111 -26.15 13.35 9.73
N ASN A 112 -26.25 14.05 10.87
CA ASN A 112 -27.44 13.96 11.71
C ASN A 112 -28.45 15.05 11.34
N ASP A 113 -29.71 14.62 11.31
CA ASP A 113 -30.87 15.49 11.23
C ASP A 113 -30.93 16.36 12.51
N ALA A 114 -30.74 17.68 12.35
CA ALA A 114 -30.93 18.76 13.34
C ALA A 114 -29.93 18.90 14.53
N GLU A 115 -29.15 20.00 14.46
CA GLU A 115 -28.68 20.93 15.52
C GLU A 115 -28.29 20.46 16.95
N ASN A 116 -27.02 20.78 17.32
CA ASN A 116 -26.41 20.89 18.68
C ASN A 116 -26.17 19.57 19.47
N VAL A 117 -25.04 19.30 20.15
CA VAL A 117 -24.15 20.12 21.01
C VAL A 117 -22.70 19.57 21.00
N MET A 118 -21.75 20.49 21.19
CA MET A 118 -20.34 20.38 21.60
C MET A 118 -19.93 19.25 22.59
N PHE A 119 -18.61 18.95 22.55
CA PHE A 119 -17.74 18.14 23.43
C PHE A 119 -17.65 16.63 23.11
N SER A 120 -16.47 16.02 22.94
CA SER A 120 -15.09 16.35 23.38
C SER A 120 -14.08 15.82 22.35
N ASP A 121 -13.24 16.68 21.77
CA ASP A 121 -11.81 16.80 22.12
C ASP A 121 -11.47 16.15 23.46
N ASN A 122 -11.11 14.85 23.44
CA ASN A 122 -10.25 14.16 24.41
C ASN A 122 -10.12 12.68 24.01
N LEU A 123 -9.27 12.41 23.03
CA LEU A 123 -8.55 11.13 22.93
C LEU A 123 -7.11 11.45 22.48
N GLU A 124 -6.47 12.30 23.28
CA GLU A 124 -5.02 12.24 23.46
C GLU A 124 -4.73 10.98 24.31
N ASP A 125 -3.64 10.30 23.96
CA ASP A 125 -3.07 9.11 24.61
C ASP A 125 -3.72 7.75 24.33
N ILE A 126 -3.64 7.33 23.07
CA ILE A 126 -3.13 5.99 22.78
C ILE A 126 -1.90 6.20 21.90
N GLU A 127 -0.74 6.35 22.54
CA GLU A 127 0.56 6.29 21.86
C GLU A 127 0.73 4.90 21.24
N ILE A 128 0.33 4.76 19.98
CA ILE A 128 0.84 3.69 19.13
C ILE A 128 2.06 4.28 18.44
N ASN A 129 3.24 3.82 18.87
CA ASN A 129 4.55 4.16 18.35
C ASN A 129 4.51 4.55 16.86
N HIS A 130 4.91 5.80 16.60
CA HIS A 130 5.11 6.33 15.26
C HIS A 130 6.29 5.61 14.60
N ASP A 131 5.99 4.53 13.87
CA ASP A 131 6.95 3.95 12.93
C ASP A 131 7.19 4.97 11.81
N GLN A 132 8.30 5.69 11.95
CA GLN A 132 9.05 6.29 10.84
C GLN A 132 9.54 5.16 9.93
N ASN A 133 8.66 4.63 9.08
CA ASN A 133 9.10 3.89 7.91
C ASN A 133 8.25 4.29 6.72
N GLY A 134 8.82 5.21 5.94
CA GLY A 134 8.23 5.75 4.73
C GLY A 134 8.16 4.68 3.64
N SER A 135 6.96 4.50 3.11
CA SER A 135 6.77 4.10 1.73
C SER A 135 5.51 4.77 1.21
N ASP A 136 5.67 5.57 0.15
CA ASP A 136 4.62 5.96 -0.82
C ASP A 136 3.68 4.78 -1.16
N PRO A 137 2.41 4.98 -1.62
CA PRO A 137 2.08 6.01 -2.62
C PRO A 137 0.66 6.62 -2.64
N ALA A 138 0.60 7.70 -3.44
CA ALA A 138 -0.50 8.19 -4.27
C ALA A 138 -1.51 9.19 -3.67
N ASP A 139 -1.18 10.47 -3.76
CA ASP A 139 -2.14 11.59 -3.67
C ASP A 139 -2.49 12.14 -5.06
N SER A 140 -3.77 11.97 -5.41
CA SER A 140 -4.49 12.77 -6.40
C SER A 140 -4.85 14.09 -5.73
N LEU A 141 -4.21 15.19 -6.12
CA LEU A 141 -4.78 16.23 -6.99
C LEU A 141 -5.66 17.27 -6.26
N ASN A 142 -5.21 18.53 -6.40
CA ASN A 142 -6.01 19.74 -6.57
C ASN A 142 -6.60 20.41 -5.29
N LEU A 143 -6.65 21.75 -5.12
CA LEU A 143 -6.26 22.91 -5.93
C LEU A 143 -6.50 24.20 -5.09
N ILE A 144 -5.47 25.06 -5.01
CA ILE A 144 -5.47 26.56 -4.95
C ILE A 144 -6.09 27.29 -3.70
N PRO A 145 -6.04 28.66 -3.62
CA PRO A 145 -5.11 29.45 -2.81
C PRO A 145 -5.83 30.34 -1.78
N ASP A 146 -5.10 31.11 -0.97
CA ASP A 146 -5.44 32.52 -0.83
C ASP A 146 -4.22 33.36 -0.43
N SER A 147 -4.07 34.46 -1.16
CA SER A 147 -3.10 35.53 -0.96
C SER A 147 -3.37 36.31 0.32
N CYS A 148 -2.30 36.75 1.00
CA CYS A 148 -2.00 38.17 1.31
C CYS A 148 -1.06 38.31 2.53
N SER A 149 0.23 38.49 2.23
CA SER A 149 1.24 39.48 2.73
C SER A 149 0.90 40.43 3.91
N PRO A 150 1.87 41.18 4.52
CA PRO A 150 3.32 40.99 4.74
C PRO A 150 3.88 41.53 6.12
N ILE A 151 5.22 41.41 6.30
CA ILE A 151 6.18 42.14 7.20
C ILE A 151 6.09 41.85 8.73
N THR A 152 7.16 41.36 9.38
CA THR A 152 8.17 42.25 9.98
C THR A 152 9.49 41.56 10.33
N ASP A 153 10.56 42.35 10.17
CA ASP A 153 11.97 42.03 10.30
C ASP A 153 12.37 41.46 11.66
N THR A 154 13.29 40.50 11.66
CA THR A 154 14.52 40.53 12.49
C THR A 154 15.49 39.43 12.04
N PRO A 155 16.82 39.66 12.15
CA PRO A 155 17.82 38.89 11.44
C PRO A 155 18.24 37.66 12.27
N VAL A 156 17.93 36.47 11.78
CA VAL A 156 18.47 35.23 12.35
C VAL A 156 19.16 34.45 11.23
N SER A 157 20.47 34.34 11.38
CA SER A 157 21.42 33.41 10.74
C SER A 157 20.77 32.35 9.84
N VAL A 158 20.69 32.66 8.54
CA VAL A 158 20.15 31.74 7.53
C VAL A 158 21.26 30.86 6.98
N SER A 159 21.27 29.59 7.39
CA SER A 159 21.83 28.53 6.55
C SER A 159 21.23 28.64 5.14
N PRO A 160 22.03 28.55 4.06
CA PRO A 160 21.54 28.79 2.71
C PRO A 160 20.40 27.83 2.37
N LYS A 161 19.22 28.39 2.05
CA LYS A 161 18.06 27.62 1.58
C LYS A 161 18.49 26.84 0.32
N PHE A 162 18.36 25.52 0.34
CA PHE A 162 18.71 24.66 -0.78
C PHE A 162 17.77 24.93 -1.97
N VAL A 163 18.34 25.30 -3.11
CA VAL A 163 17.61 25.56 -4.35
C VAL A 163 18.13 24.61 -5.43
N PHE A 164 17.29 23.65 -5.84
CA PHE A 164 17.68 22.56 -6.74
C PHE A 164 18.31 23.05 -8.05
N LYS A 165 17.71 24.08 -8.70
CA LYS A 165 18.23 24.64 -9.95
C LYS A 165 19.62 25.28 -9.80
N SER A 166 19.89 25.98 -8.70
CA SER A 166 21.21 26.60 -8.50
C SER A 166 22.28 25.56 -8.23
N GLU A 167 21.95 24.47 -7.53
CA GLU A 167 22.89 23.39 -7.27
C GLU A 167 23.23 22.61 -8.54
N LEU A 168 22.28 22.42 -9.46
CA LEU A 168 22.55 21.88 -10.79
C LEU A 168 23.55 22.74 -11.58
N LYS A 169 23.35 24.08 -11.58
CA LYS A 169 24.27 25.01 -12.25
C LYS A 169 25.68 24.95 -11.64
N LYS A 170 25.79 24.86 -10.32
CA LYS A 170 27.08 24.73 -9.61
C LYS A 170 27.85 23.47 -10.04
N LEU A 171 27.15 22.38 -10.33
CA LEU A 171 27.72 21.12 -10.80
C LEU A 171 27.92 21.04 -12.32
N GLY A 172 27.79 22.16 -13.04
CA GLY A 172 28.14 22.24 -14.47
C GLY A 172 27.02 21.92 -15.44
N VAL A 173 25.77 21.79 -14.98
CA VAL A 173 24.62 21.59 -15.88
C VAL A 173 24.24 22.91 -16.55
N SER A 174 24.00 22.89 -17.86
CA SER A 174 23.56 24.06 -18.62
C SER A 174 22.29 24.65 -18.04
N GLU A 175 22.16 25.99 -18.09
CA GLU A 175 20.98 26.69 -17.60
C GLU A 175 19.68 26.25 -18.31
N GLU A 176 19.78 25.96 -19.60
CA GLU A 176 18.67 25.47 -20.42
C GLU A 176 18.23 24.09 -19.95
N GLN A 177 19.16 23.13 -19.86
CA GLN A 177 18.90 21.78 -19.37
C GLN A 177 18.38 21.76 -17.94
N ALA A 178 18.93 22.60 -17.05
CA ALA A 178 18.46 22.72 -15.68
C ALA A 178 17.04 23.29 -15.62
N SER A 179 16.70 24.26 -16.47
CA SER A 179 15.34 24.81 -16.55
C SER A 179 14.34 23.77 -17.06
N GLU A 180 14.68 23.07 -18.13
CA GLU A 180 13.85 22.02 -18.74
C GLU A 180 13.65 20.84 -17.79
N PHE A 181 14.72 20.37 -17.14
CA PHE A 181 14.64 19.30 -16.14
C PHE A 181 13.75 19.67 -14.96
N MET A 182 13.77 20.94 -14.51
CA MET A 182 12.84 21.40 -13.48
C MET A 182 11.38 21.44 -13.95
N GLN A 183 11.11 21.73 -15.22
CA GLN A 183 9.76 21.63 -15.80
C GLN A 183 9.27 20.18 -15.83
N VAL A 184 10.12 19.25 -16.29
CA VAL A 184 9.82 17.81 -16.29
C VAL A 184 9.57 17.31 -14.86
N ARG A 185 10.41 17.68 -13.90
CA ARG A 185 10.23 17.34 -12.48
C ARG A 185 8.91 17.87 -11.93
N LYS A 186 8.53 19.10 -12.26
CA LYS A 186 7.25 19.68 -11.87
C LYS A 186 6.08 18.89 -12.48
N ALA A 187 6.14 18.58 -13.78
CA ALA A 187 5.12 17.81 -14.48
C ALA A 187 4.98 16.37 -13.93
N LYS A 188 6.09 15.76 -13.52
CA LYS A 188 6.14 14.42 -12.90
C LYS A 188 5.95 14.44 -11.38
N LYS A 189 5.65 15.60 -10.77
CA LYS A 189 5.50 15.79 -9.32
C LYS A 189 6.68 15.25 -8.49
N ALA A 190 7.90 15.39 -9.00
CA ALA A 190 9.11 14.93 -8.32
C ALA A 190 9.47 15.85 -7.13
N VAL A 191 9.99 15.26 -6.06
CA VAL A 191 10.40 15.96 -4.84
C VAL A 191 11.72 16.71 -5.06
N ASN A 192 11.79 18.00 -4.70
CA ASN A 192 12.98 18.85 -4.91
C ASN A 192 13.74 19.13 -3.60
N THR A 193 13.96 18.09 -2.80
CA THR A 193 14.74 18.15 -1.55
C THR A 193 16.23 17.92 -1.80
N LYS A 194 17.07 18.25 -0.80
CA LYS A 194 18.51 17.97 -0.84
C LYS A 194 18.80 16.48 -1.05
N ASN A 195 18.08 15.59 -0.37
CA ASN A 195 18.23 14.14 -0.52
C ASN A 195 17.95 13.68 -1.95
N ALA A 196 16.93 14.22 -2.61
CA ALA A 196 16.62 13.87 -3.99
C ALA A 196 17.73 14.30 -4.98
N PHE A 197 18.45 15.37 -4.65
CA PHE A 197 19.61 15.83 -5.41
C PHE A 197 20.85 14.98 -5.14
N GLU A 198 21.13 14.66 -3.89
CA GLU A 198 22.22 13.74 -3.50
C GLU A 198 22.03 12.35 -4.14
N MET A 199 20.80 11.84 -4.17
CA MET A 199 20.47 10.61 -4.88
C MET A 199 20.73 10.71 -6.39
N LEU A 200 20.41 11.84 -7.02
CA LEU A 200 20.65 12.05 -8.46
C LEU A 200 22.14 11.95 -8.78
N ILE A 201 22.99 12.56 -7.94
CA ILE A 201 24.45 12.50 -8.05
C ILE A 201 24.96 11.08 -7.81
N ALA A 202 24.49 10.43 -6.74
CA ALA A 202 24.92 9.08 -6.41
C ALA A 202 24.59 8.08 -7.53
N GLU A 203 23.39 8.21 -8.13
CA GLU A 203 22.97 7.36 -9.25
C GLU A 203 23.74 7.67 -10.54
N SER A 204 24.04 8.94 -10.85
CA SER A 204 24.88 9.27 -12.02
C SER A 204 26.28 8.68 -11.89
N GLN A 205 26.88 8.77 -10.69
CA GLN A 205 28.18 8.19 -10.39
C GLN A 205 28.19 6.66 -10.52
N LYS A 206 27.14 5.97 -10.07
CA LYS A 206 27.01 4.51 -10.24
C LYS A 206 26.99 4.09 -11.71
N ALA A 207 26.47 4.93 -12.59
CA ALA A 207 26.46 4.68 -14.04
C ALA A 207 27.76 5.12 -14.74
N ASN A 208 28.76 5.63 -14.01
CA ASN A 208 29.95 6.28 -14.55
C ASN A 208 29.61 7.43 -15.54
N LEU A 209 28.52 8.14 -15.30
CA LEU A 209 28.10 9.30 -16.09
C LEU A 209 28.28 10.58 -15.28
N SER A 210 28.63 11.67 -15.97
CA SER A 210 28.55 13.01 -15.37
C SER A 210 27.09 13.45 -15.23
N LEU A 211 26.84 14.39 -14.32
CA LEU A 211 25.48 14.79 -13.96
C LEU A 211 24.71 15.42 -15.15
N ASP A 212 25.41 16.18 -15.98
CA ASP A 212 24.90 16.73 -17.24
C ASP A 212 24.48 15.63 -18.22
N GLN A 213 25.29 14.58 -18.40
CA GLN A 213 24.98 13.44 -19.26
C GLN A 213 23.76 12.65 -18.75
N ALA A 214 23.66 12.45 -17.43
CA ALA A 214 22.52 11.78 -16.83
C ALA A 214 21.20 12.57 -17.01
N ILE A 215 21.26 13.91 -16.89
CA ILE A 215 20.09 14.78 -17.11
C ILE A 215 19.73 14.83 -18.59
N ASP A 216 20.72 14.99 -19.47
CA ASP A 216 20.53 14.97 -20.92
C ASP A 216 19.88 13.67 -21.39
N TYR A 217 20.31 12.54 -20.83
CA TYR A 217 19.70 11.23 -21.07
C TYR A 217 18.23 11.19 -20.67
N CYS A 218 17.88 11.75 -19.51
CA CYS A 218 16.49 11.82 -19.05
C CYS A 218 15.61 12.71 -19.93
N LEU A 219 16.17 13.80 -20.48
CA LEU A 219 15.45 14.77 -21.31
C LEU A 219 15.22 14.28 -22.73
N LYS A 220 16.19 13.58 -23.34
CA LYS A 220 16.14 13.13 -24.74
C LYS A 220 15.15 11.99 -25.05
N ARG A 221 14.46 11.45 -24.04
CA ARG A 221 13.49 10.35 -24.24
C ARG A 221 12.15 10.89 -24.76
N GLN A 222 11.41 10.05 -25.50
CA GLN A 222 10.05 10.37 -25.96
C GLN A 222 9.11 10.74 -24.80
N ASN A 223 9.32 10.12 -23.63
CA ASN A 223 8.69 10.48 -22.37
C ASN A 223 9.78 10.87 -21.34
N PRO A 224 10.08 12.18 -21.19
CA PRO A 224 11.16 12.63 -20.33
C PRO A 224 11.00 12.20 -18.88
N TRP A 225 12.12 11.85 -18.25
CA TRP A 225 12.16 11.43 -16.86
C TRP A 225 12.55 12.57 -15.91
N GLY A 226 11.86 12.66 -14.78
CA GLY A 226 12.15 13.64 -13.73
C GLY A 226 13.22 13.21 -12.74
N ALA A 227 13.78 12.01 -12.88
CA ALA A 227 14.83 11.46 -12.02
C ALA A 227 15.76 10.59 -12.87
N PHE A 228 16.88 10.15 -12.30
CA PHE A 228 17.80 9.21 -12.94
C PHE A 228 18.10 8.06 -11.97
N LYS A 229 18.17 6.83 -12.50
CA LYS A 229 18.67 5.65 -11.80
C LYS A 229 19.67 4.94 -12.70
N ALA A 230 20.79 4.50 -12.14
CA ALA A 230 21.86 3.85 -12.91
C ALA A 230 21.36 2.57 -13.61
N ALA A 231 20.51 1.80 -12.93
CA ALA A 231 19.92 0.58 -13.48
C ALA A 231 19.10 0.83 -14.76
N TRP A 232 18.46 2.00 -14.90
CA TRP A 232 17.69 2.33 -16.10
C TRP A 232 18.63 2.45 -17.31
N TYR A 233 19.73 3.17 -17.14
CA TYR A 233 20.74 3.33 -18.18
C TYR A 233 21.40 1.99 -18.52
N VAL A 234 21.87 1.24 -17.51
CA VAL A 234 22.58 -0.03 -17.72
C VAL A 234 21.68 -1.07 -18.41
N ASN A 235 20.43 -1.21 -17.99
CA ASN A 235 19.50 -2.16 -18.61
C ASN A 235 19.21 -1.81 -20.07
N GLU A 236 19.03 -0.53 -20.38
CA GLU A 236 18.79 -0.07 -21.75
C GLU A 236 20.03 -0.25 -22.64
N GLN A 237 21.25 -0.11 -22.10
CA GLN A 237 22.47 -0.48 -22.82
C GLN A 237 22.55 -1.99 -23.08
N ILE A 238 22.19 -2.83 -22.11
CA ILE A 238 22.17 -4.29 -22.26
C ILE A 238 21.15 -4.71 -23.32
N GLU A 239 19.93 -4.14 -23.31
CA GLU A 239 18.89 -4.39 -24.30
C GLU A 239 19.34 -4.01 -25.72
N ASN A 240 20.01 -2.86 -25.87
CA ASN A 240 20.54 -2.41 -27.15
C ASN A 240 21.70 -3.28 -27.67
N GLN A 241 22.50 -3.88 -26.78
CA GLN A 241 23.60 -4.77 -27.14
C GLN A 241 23.13 -6.21 -27.44
N ASN A 242 22.02 -6.66 -26.87
CA ASN A 242 21.52 -8.02 -27.01
C ASN A 242 19.99 -8.09 -27.20
N PRO A 243 19.47 -7.67 -28.37
CA PRO A 243 18.02 -7.61 -28.62
C PRO A 243 17.31 -8.98 -28.62
N ASN A 244 18.05 -10.09 -28.59
CA ASN A 244 17.52 -11.46 -28.66
C ASN A 244 17.47 -12.22 -27.32
N GLN A 245 17.73 -11.59 -26.17
CA GLN A 245 17.75 -12.29 -24.87
C GLN A 245 16.53 -12.11 -23.97
N HIS A 246 15.42 -11.56 -24.47
CA HIS A 246 14.14 -11.72 -23.76
C HIS A 246 13.63 -13.16 -23.92
N THR A 247 14.28 -14.11 -23.24
CA THR A 247 13.63 -15.36 -22.90
C THR A 247 12.59 -15.01 -21.84
N PHE A 248 11.39 -14.64 -22.27
CA PHE A 248 10.24 -14.60 -21.38
C PHE A 248 10.04 -16.02 -20.86
N GLN A 249 10.63 -16.33 -19.69
CA GLN A 249 10.28 -17.54 -18.98
C GLN A 249 8.81 -17.42 -18.63
N THR A 250 7.99 -18.25 -19.25
CA THR A 250 6.59 -18.37 -18.88
C THR A 250 6.50 -18.72 -17.40
N ALA A 251 5.39 -18.37 -16.72
CA ALA A 251 5.20 -18.73 -15.31
C ALA A 251 5.47 -20.23 -15.08
N ALA A 252 5.05 -21.08 -16.03
CA ALA A 252 5.33 -22.52 -16.03
C ALA A 252 6.83 -22.86 -16.07
N GLN A 253 7.65 -22.16 -16.86
CA GLN A 253 9.10 -22.37 -16.90
C GLN A 253 9.79 -21.91 -15.62
N LYS A 254 9.31 -20.82 -15.00
CA LYS A 254 9.80 -20.38 -13.69
C LYS A 254 9.47 -21.40 -12.61
N THR A 255 8.22 -21.91 -12.58
CA THR A 255 7.79 -22.95 -11.65
C THR A 255 8.55 -24.26 -11.85
N ALA A 256 8.81 -24.67 -13.09
CA ALA A 256 9.59 -25.87 -13.37
C ALA A 256 11.04 -25.75 -12.87
N ALA A 257 11.69 -24.61 -13.14
CA ALA A 257 13.05 -24.34 -12.66
C ALA A 257 13.11 -24.27 -11.12
N GLU A 258 12.08 -23.73 -10.48
CA GLU A 258 11.98 -23.68 -9.03
C GLU A 258 11.77 -25.09 -8.43
N HIS A 259 10.90 -25.90 -9.04
CA HIS A 259 10.64 -27.28 -8.64
C HIS A 259 11.87 -28.19 -8.80
N ASP A 260 12.68 -27.97 -9.84
CA ASP A 260 13.96 -28.67 -10.03
C ASP A 260 14.99 -28.25 -8.97
N ARG A 261 15.00 -26.96 -8.59
CA ARG A 261 15.85 -26.45 -7.51
C ARG A 261 15.48 -27.06 -6.15
N TRP A 262 14.18 -27.19 -5.86
CA TRP A 262 13.69 -27.85 -4.64
C TRP A 262 14.04 -29.34 -4.64
N ARG A 263 13.85 -30.06 -5.75
CA ARG A 263 14.25 -31.48 -5.87
C ARG A 263 15.75 -31.69 -5.65
N GLN A 264 16.60 -30.82 -6.19
CA GLN A 264 18.04 -30.90 -5.94
C GLN A 264 18.39 -30.64 -4.47
N ALA A 265 17.72 -29.67 -3.84
CA ALA A 265 17.90 -29.39 -2.42
C ALA A 265 17.42 -30.55 -1.54
N GLU A 266 16.29 -31.19 -1.87
CA GLU A 266 15.79 -32.39 -1.18
C GLU A 266 16.74 -33.58 -1.34
N GLN A 267 17.27 -33.82 -2.55
CA GLN A 267 18.26 -34.86 -2.79
C GLN A 267 19.55 -34.63 -1.99
N GLN A 268 19.99 -33.38 -1.86
CA GLN A 268 21.16 -33.03 -1.05
C GLN A 268 20.90 -33.15 0.45
N ALA A 269 19.70 -32.82 0.92
CA ALA A 269 19.38 -32.77 2.34
C ALA A 269 18.99 -34.15 2.91
N PHE A 270 18.26 -34.96 2.16
CA PHE A 270 17.65 -36.19 2.67
C PHE A 270 18.22 -37.48 2.05
N GLY A 271 19.04 -37.37 1.00
CA GLY A 271 19.50 -38.53 0.26
C GLY A 271 18.33 -39.26 -0.43
N ASN A 272 18.63 -40.22 -1.30
CA ASN A 272 17.68 -40.81 -2.25
C ASN A 272 16.55 -41.69 -1.64
N SER A 273 16.22 -41.53 -0.36
CA SER A 273 15.18 -42.32 0.32
C SER A 273 13.83 -41.59 0.28
N GLU A 274 13.12 -41.71 -0.84
CA GLU A 274 11.68 -41.43 -0.88
C GLU A 274 10.95 -42.43 0.03
N ILE A 275 10.26 -41.92 1.07
CA ILE A 275 9.44 -42.74 1.95
C ILE A 275 8.04 -42.83 1.34
N ASP A 276 7.69 -44.00 0.80
CA ASP A 276 6.34 -44.28 0.31
C ASP A 276 5.35 -44.35 1.49
N ILE A 277 4.51 -43.31 1.62
CA ILE A 277 3.47 -43.19 2.66
C ILE A 277 2.10 -43.69 2.17
N THR A 278 2.02 -44.40 1.05
CA THR A 278 0.74 -44.91 0.54
C THR A 278 0.11 -45.87 1.56
N PRO A 279 -1.11 -45.60 2.07
CA PRO A 279 -1.73 -46.45 3.08
C PRO A 279 -2.02 -47.85 2.50
N LYS A 280 -1.41 -48.88 3.11
CA LYS A 280 -1.60 -50.28 2.71
C LYS A 280 -3.06 -50.67 2.93
N LYS A 281 -3.72 -51.09 1.84
CA LYS A 281 -5.12 -51.54 1.82
C LYS A 281 -5.30 -52.70 2.80
N PHE A 282 -6.21 -52.59 3.76
CA PHE A 282 -6.57 -53.70 4.65
C PHE A 282 -7.25 -54.80 3.83
N LEU A 283 -6.70 -56.02 3.89
CA LEU A 283 -7.32 -57.21 3.34
C LEU A 283 -8.56 -57.53 4.16
N LEU A 284 -9.75 -57.35 3.55
CA LEU A 284 -11.02 -57.80 4.09
C LEU A 284 -11.02 -59.35 3.99
N ILE A 285 -10.96 -60.04 5.13
CA ILE A 285 -11.13 -61.49 5.18
C ILE A 285 -12.64 -61.74 5.16
N GLU A 286 -13.18 -62.13 4.01
CA GLU A 286 -14.53 -62.71 3.93
C GLU A 286 -14.47 -64.15 4.45
N GLU A 287 -14.84 -64.35 5.73
CA GLU A 287 -15.24 -65.66 6.22
C GLU A 287 -16.58 -66.03 5.58
N VAL A 288 -16.52 -66.80 4.49
CA VAL A 288 -17.70 -67.51 3.96
C VAL A 288 -17.69 -68.90 4.58
N GLY A 289 -18.37 -69.04 5.73
CA GLY A 289 -18.66 -70.34 6.32
C GLY A 289 -19.61 -71.13 5.41
N HIS A 290 -19.15 -72.28 4.92
CA HIS A 290 -19.98 -73.35 4.37
C HIS A 290 -19.49 -74.68 4.94
N ALA A 291 -20.24 -75.21 5.91
CA ALA A 291 -20.49 -76.64 6.19
C ALA A 291 -21.44 -76.75 7.38
#